data_AF-A0A1B0GBS6-F1
#
_entry.id   AF-A0A1B0GBS6-F1
#
_cell.length_a   1.000
_cell.length_b   1.000
_cell.length_c   1.000
_cell.angle_alpha   90.00
_cell.angle_beta   90.00
_cell.angle_gamma   90.00
#
_symmetry.space_group_name_H-M   'P 1'
#
loop_
_entity.id
_entity.type
_entity.pdbx_description
1 polymer ?
#
loop_
_entity_poly.entity_id
_entity_poly.type
_entity_poly.pdbx_seq_one_letter_code
_entity_poly.pdbx_strand_id
1 'polypeptide(L)'
;MQYNSSLSMWYTFGIMAFVVLLTPIFYETLTFLLGVKCFLPNNHLVWEATRPISDCGFCRNVDGPLILKNMSREELAPYAYSTLPIVIKNAVSHWPATSLLSLEMLKEIYGRYPEALDEGCHFLNFHSDLKSIRDVFNMSPERANLSVGSTWYVGFSNCHLGVLEELRKLYGRPHFLPIDAELSNIDYVFLGYEQGAYMHLDYIHRLMWQAQLKGNKSWILAPTPECDHVCQSFSFYVEPGDAVLVDTRIWYHGTSIPKGQFALTIQSEYS
;
A
#
# COMPACT_ATOMS: atom_id res chain seq x y z
N MET A 1 11.73 -46.68 -58.75
CA MET A 1 11.20 -46.11 -57.48
C MET A 1 10.12 -45.10 -57.85
N GLN A 2 8.86 -45.53 -57.86
CA GLN A 2 7.72 -44.64 -58.14
C GLN A 2 7.50 -43.74 -56.93
N TYR A 3 7.77 -42.45 -57.08
CA TYR A 3 7.38 -41.45 -56.09
C TYR A 3 5.85 -41.38 -56.09
N ASN A 4 5.23 -41.83 -55.01
CA ASN A 4 3.78 -42.05 -54.92
C ASN A 4 3.07 -40.70 -54.74
N SER A 5 2.87 -39.97 -55.85
CA SER A 5 2.31 -38.61 -55.88
C SER A 5 0.93 -38.50 -55.22
N SER A 6 0.15 -39.58 -55.24
CA SER A 6 -1.14 -39.66 -54.56
C SER A 6 -0.99 -39.59 -53.04
N LEU A 7 0.00 -40.29 -52.46
CA LEU A 7 0.25 -40.28 -51.02
C LEU A 7 0.64 -38.88 -50.53
N SER A 8 1.51 -38.20 -51.28
CA SER A 8 1.89 -36.80 -51.02
C SER A 8 0.69 -35.85 -51.09
N MET A 9 -0.23 -36.07 -52.05
CA MET A 9 -1.46 -35.28 -52.18
C MET A 9 -2.40 -35.46 -50.99
N TRP A 10 -2.58 -36.69 -50.51
CA TRP A 10 -3.41 -36.99 -49.34
C TRP A 10 -2.85 -36.38 -48.06
N TYR A 11 -1.53 -36.36 -47.88
CA TYR A 11 -0.90 -35.67 -46.75
C TYR A 11 -1.11 -34.16 -46.82
N THR A 12 -0.91 -33.54 -47.99
CA THR A 12 -1.15 -32.10 -48.16
C THR A 12 -2.62 -31.74 -47.97
N PHE A 13 -3.54 -32.59 -48.44
CA PHE A 13 -4.97 -32.40 -48.26
C PHE A 13 -5.38 -32.58 -46.79
N GLY A 14 -4.80 -33.56 -46.10
CA GLY A 14 -5.00 -33.76 -44.66
C GLY A 14 -4.51 -32.58 -43.82
N ILE A 15 -3.32 -32.03 -44.13
CA ILE A 15 -2.79 -30.84 -43.44
C ILE A 15 -3.66 -29.62 -43.75
N MET A 16 -4.04 -29.39 -45.00
CA MET A 16 -4.93 -28.27 -45.37
C MET A 16 -6.30 -28.38 -44.70
N ALA A 17 -6.91 -29.56 -44.68
CA ALA A 17 -8.18 -29.79 -43.99
C ALA A 17 -8.04 -29.55 -42.48
N PHE A 18 -6.95 -30.01 -41.87
CA PHE A 18 -6.66 -29.78 -40.46
C PHE A 18 -6.50 -28.29 -40.13
N VAL A 19 -5.76 -27.55 -40.96
CA VAL A 19 -5.60 -26.09 -40.81
C VAL A 19 -6.95 -25.38 -40.98
N VAL A 20 -7.70 -25.69 -42.04
CA VAL A 20 -9.01 -25.06 -42.30
C VAL A 20 -10.02 -25.34 -41.19
N LEU A 21 -9.97 -26.51 -40.54
CA LEU A 21 -10.87 -26.86 -39.45
C LEU A 21 -10.43 -26.29 -38.10
N LEU A 22 -9.13 -26.24 -37.80
CA LEU A 22 -8.65 -25.76 -36.50
C LEU A 22 -8.48 -24.25 -36.43
N THR A 23 -8.17 -23.57 -37.54
CA THR A 23 -7.95 -22.13 -37.52
C THR A 23 -9.20 -21.34 -37.07
N PRO A 24 -10.42 -21.66 -37.54
CA PRO A 24 -11.64 -21.01 -37.05
C PRO A 24 -11.90 -21.31 -35.57
N ILE A 25 -11.70 -22.55 -35.13
CA ILE A 25 -11.86 -22.93 -33.72
C ILE A 25 -10.88 -22.15 -32.85
N PHE A 26 -9.62 -22.08 -33.25
CA PHE A 26 -8.59 -21.33 -32.53
C PHE A 26 -8.91 -19.83 -32.53
N TYR A 27 -9.34 -19.28 -33.66
CA TYR A 27 -9.72 -17.87 -33.80
C TYR A 27 -10.91 -17.51 -32.90
N GLU A 28 -11.98 -18.30 -32.91
CA GLU A 28 -13.15 -18.10 -32.05
C GLU A 28 -12.79 -18.25 -30.57
N THR A 29 -11.98 -19.25 -30.21
CA THR A 29 -11.53 -19.44 -28.82
C THR A 29 -10.67 -18.28 -28.35
N LEU A 30 -9.74 -17.81 -29.18
CA LEU A 30 -8.90 -16.65 -28.87
C LEU A 30 -9.73 -15.37 -28.78
N THR A 31 -10.68 -15.16 -29.68
CA THR A 31 -11.57 -13.99 -29.68
C THR A 31 -12.48 -14.01 -28.45
N PHE A 32 -13.00 -15.19 -28.07
CA PHE A 32 -13.75 -15.37 -26.84
C PHE A 32 -12.89 -15.04 -25.61
N LEU A 33 -11.68 -15.61 -25.50
CA LEU A 33 -10.78 -15.34 -24.38
C LEU A 33 -10.36 -13.87 -24.28
N LEU A 34 -10.09 -13.21 -25.42
CA LEU A 34 -9.77 -11.77 -25.48
C LEU A 34 -11.01 -10.89 -25.23
N GLY A 35 -12.21 -11.40 -25.50
CA GLY A 35 -13.48 -10.70 -25.28
C GLY A 35 -14.01 -10.79 -23.84
N VAL A 36 -13.58 -11.78 -23.05
CA VAL A 36 -13.97 -11.90 -21.64
C VAL A 36 -13.25 -10.85 -20.80
N LYS A 37 -14.01 -9.86 -20.33
CA LYS A 37 -13.52 -8.92 -19.33
C LYS A 37 -13.24 -9.65 -18.01
N CYS A 38 -12.10 -9.35 -17.39
CA CYS A 38 -11.68 -9.91 -16.11
C CYS A 38 -11.51 -11.44 -16.11
N PHE A 39 -11.05 -12.04 -17.23
CA PHE A 39 -10.73 -13.47 -17.30
C PHE A 39 -9.71 -13.89 -16.25
N LEU A 40 -8.70 -13.04 -16.02
CA LEU A 40 -7.75 -13.21 -14.92
C LEU A 40 -8.25 -12.48 -13.68
N PRO A 41 -8.21 -13.14 -12.50
CA PRO A 41 -8.57 -12.50 -11.25
C PRO A 41 -7.56 -11.40 -10.93
N ASN A 42 -8.06 -10.24 -10.50
CA ASN A 42 -7.23 -9.10 -10.12
C ASN A 42 -6.70 -9.28 -8.68
N ASN A 43 -5.80 -10.25 -8.48
CA ASN A 43 -5.22 -10.59 -7.17
C ASN A 43 -3.71 -10.30 -7.12
N HIS A 44 -3.14 -10.33 -5.91
CA HIS A 44 -1.71 -10.02 -5.69
C HIS A 44 -0.74 -10.82 -6.55
N LEU A 45 -1.06 -12.10 -6.83
CA LEU A 45 -0.19 -12.95 -7.64
C LEU A 45 -0.15 -12.46 -9.09
N VAL A 46 -1.29 -12.07 -9.65
CA VAL A 46 -1.36 -11.49 -10.99
C VAL A 46 -0.63 -10.15 -11.02
N TRP A 47 -0.86 -9.29 -10.02
CA TRP A 47 -0.17 -7.99 -9.94
C TRP A 47 1.35 -8.11 -9.88
N GLU A 48 1.88 -9.06 -9.10
CA GLU A 48 3.32 -9.25 -9.03
C GLU A 48 3.89 -9.86 -10.31
N ALA A 49 3.17 -10.80 -10.92
CA ALA A 49 3.60 -11.42 -12.17
C ALA A 49 3.57 -10.46 -13.37
N THR A 50 2.69 -9.46 -13.35
CA THR A 50 2.56 -8.47 -14.44
C THR A 50 3.24 -7.15 -14.13
N ARG A 51 3.84 -7.00 -12.94
CA ARG A 51 4.59 -5.80 -12.54
C ARG A 51 5.74 -5.56 -13.53
N PRO A 52 6.00 -4.31 -13.95
CA PRO A 52 7.16 -4.01 -14.76
C PRO A 52 8.46 -4.32 -14.00
N ILE A 53 9.49 -4.75 -14.73
CA ILE A 53 10.83 -4.95 -14.17
C ILE A 53 11.38 -3.59 -13.72
N SER A 54 11.85 -3.51 -12.47
CA SER A 54 12.35 -2.26 -11.91
C SER A 54 13.75 -1.93 -12.41
N ASP A 55 14.02 -0.64 -12.60
CA ASP A 55 15.38 -0.14 -12.73
C ASP A 55 16.02 -0.02 -11.35
N CYS A 56 17.04 -0.83 -11.04
CA CYS A 56 17.74 -0.83 -9.75
C CYS A 56 18.47 0.49 -9.41
N GLY A 57 18.45 1.50 -10.29
CA GLY A 57 18.94 2.84 -9.99
C GLY A 57 18.33 3.48 -8.73
N PHE A 58 17.08 3.15 -8.37
CA PHE A 58 16.40 3.75 -7.20
C PHE A 58 17.03 3.35 -5.85
N CYS A 59 17.64 2.17 -5.78
CA CYS A 59 18.19 1.61 -4.54
C CYS A 59 19.73 1.55 -4.53
N ARG A 60 20.38 1.92 -5.64
CA ARG A 60 21.84 1.89 -5.74
C ARG A 60 22.46 2.89 -4.75
N ASN A 61 23.35 2.39 -3.89
CA ASN A 61 23.99 3.16 -2.82
C ASN A 61 23.00 3.72 -1.77
N VAL A 62 21.87 3.05 -1.57
CA VAL A 62 20.89 3.37 -0.52
C VAL A 62 20.97 2.31 0.57
N ASP A 63 21.72 2.60 1.64
CA ASP A 63 21.91 1.69 2.78
C ASP A 63 20.90 1.94 3.93
N GLY A 64 20.08 3.00 3.81
CA GLY A 64 19.16 3.44 4.84
C GLY A 64 18.37 4.68 4.41
N PRO A 65 17.39 5.10 5.22
CA PRO A 65 16.66 6.32 4.92
C PRO A 65 17.54 7.55 5.12
N LEU A 66 17.27 8.59 4.33
CA LEU A 66 17.78 9.93 4.61
C LEU A 66 17.05 10.50 5.82
N ILE A 67 17.76 10.65 6.93
CA ILE A 67 17.21 11.23 8.16
C ILE A 67 17.41 12.74 8.13
N LEU A 68 16.30 13.47 8.13
CA LEU A 68 16.26 14.92 8.11
C LEU A 68 15.69 15.44 9.43
N LYS A 69 16.17 16.61 9.85
CA LYS A 69 15.51 17.38 10.93
C LYS A 69 14.24 18.04 10.39
N ASN A 70 13.39 18.52 11.29
CA ASN A 70 12.26 19.35 10.90
C ASN A 70 12.72 20.52 10.01
N MET A 71 12.13 20.62 8.82
CA MET A 71 12.59 21.44 7.71
C MET A 71 11.43 22.12 6.98
N SER A 72 11.73 23.16 6.21
CA SER A 72 10.76 23.85 5.37
C SER A 72 10.51 23.11 4.06
N ARG A 73 9.46 23.53 3.33
CA ARG A 73 9.14 23.00 2.00
C ARG A 73 10.25 23.26 0.99
N GLU A 74 10.94 24.40 1.07
CA GLU A 74 12.01 24.79 0.16
C GLU A 74 13.23 23.88 0.35
N GLU A 75 13.50 23.50 1.60
CA GLU A 75 14.58 22.57 1.93
C GLU A 75 14.26 21.14 1.45
N LEU A 76 12.98 20.72 1.49
CA LEU A 76 12.57 19.37 1.05
C LEU A 76 12.36 19.29 -0.45
N ALA A 77 12.09 20.39 -1.16
CA ALA A 77 11.76 20.42 -2.58
C ALA A 77 12.66 19.54 -3.49
N PRO A 78 14.00 19.47 -3.28
CA PRO A 78 14.86 18.59 -4.08
C PRO A 78 14.57 17.09 -3.92
N TYR A 79 13.98 16.70 -2.79
CA TYR A 79 13.70 15.31 -2.41
C TYR A 79 12.22 14.95 -2.43
N ALA A 80 11.33 15.96 -2.47
CA ALA A 80 9.89 15.80 -2.29
C ALA A 80 9.25 14.83 -3.30
N TYR A 81 9.84 14.64 -4.48
CA TYR A 81 9.35 13.70 -5.49
C TYR A 81 10.34 12.58 -5.80
N SER A 82 11.33 12.39 -4.92
CA SER A 82 12.34 11.35 -5.07
C SER A 82 11.81 10.00 -4.57
N THR A 83 12.46 8.93 -5.04
CA THR A 83 12.22 7.55 -4.58
C THR A 83 13.03 7.19 -3.34
N LEU A 84 13.81 8.14 -2.80
CA LEU A 84 14.66 7.93 -1.65
C LEU A 84 13.80 7.84 -0.38
N PRO A 85 13.94 6.78 0.43
CA PRO A 85 13.27 6.71 1.73
C PRO A 85 13.75 7.83 2.64
N ILE A 86 12.84 8.61 3.20
CA ILE A 86 13.15 9.78 4.04
C ILE A 86 12.39 9.69 5.36
N VAL A 87 13.07 10.04 6.44
CA VAL A 87 12.46 10.24 7.76
C VAL A 87 12.72 11.67 8.20
N ILE A 88 11.66 12.46 8.37
CA ILE A 88 11.76 13.84 8.88
C ILE A 88 11.40 13.82 10.36
N LYS A 89 12.41 14.05 11.21
CA LYS A 89 12.29 13.99 12.66
C LYS A 89 11.45 15.15 13.20
N ASN A 90 10.51 14.85 14.09
CA ASN A 90 9.64 15.83 14.74
C ASN A 90 8.87 16.76 13.77
N ALA A 91 8.57 16.29 12.57
CA ALA A 91 7.87 17.09 11.56
C ALA A 91 6.43 17.40 12.00
N VAL A 92 5.72 16.42 12.57
CA VAL A 92 4.29 16.52 12.89
C VAL A 92 4.03 16.66 14.39
N SER A 93 5.07 16.83 15.21
CA SER A 93 4.95 16.96 16.68
C SER A 93 4.09 18.15 17.12
N HIS A 94 3.88 19.14 16.24
CA HIS A 94 3.03 20.31 16.50
C HIS A 94 1.54 20.06 16.24
N TRP A 95 1.16 18.93 15.62
CA TRP A 95 -0.24 18.62 15.31
C TRP A 95 -1.00 18.24 16.58
N PRO A 96 -2.20 18.80 16.81
CA PRO A 96 -3.08 18.37 17.89
C PRO A 96 -3.31 16.86 17.93
N ALA A 97 -3.38 16.21 16.76
CA ALA A 97 -3.56 14.77 16.60
C ALA A 97 -2.54 13.92 17.39
N THR A 98 -1.30 14.39 17.57
CA THR A 98 -0.27 13.67 18.34
C THR A 98 -0.68 13.42 19.80
N SER A 99 -1.38 14.40 20.39
CA SER A 99 -1.88 14.32 21.77
C SER A 99 -3.33 13.82 21.86
N LEU A 100 -4.19 14.28 20.96
CA LEU A 100 -5.64 14.12 21.07
C LEU A 100 -6.16 12.85 20.40
N LEU A 101 -5.59 12.45 19.26
CA LEU A 101 -6.16 11.36 18.46
C LEU A 101 -5.96 10.02 19.16
N SER A 102 -7.04 9.28 19.40
CA SER A 102 -7.04 7.95 20.00
C SER A 102 -8.10 7.06 19.34
N LEU A 103 -8.09 5.77 19.67
CA LEU A 103 -9.12 4.84 19.22
C LEU A 103 -10.52 5.28 19.67
N GLU A 104 -10.64 5.78 20.89
CA GLU A 104 -11.90 6.30 21.46
C GLU A 104 -12.37 7.54 20.69
N MET A 105 -11.46 8.48 20.41
CA MET A 105 -11.80 9.67 19.62
C MET A 105 -12.22 9.31 18.19
N LEU A 106 -11.54 8.35 17.55
CA LEU A 106 -11.94 7.83 16.25
C LEU A 106 -13.35 7.23 16.32
N LYS A 107 -13.63 6.42 17.34
CA LYS A 107 -14.96 5.83 17.57
C LYS A 107 -16.03 6.91 17.76
N GLU A 108 -15.75 7.98 18.49
CA GLU A 108 -16.66 9.11 18.67
C GLU A 108 -16.92 9.88 17.37
N ILE A 109 -15.87 10.14 16.58
CA ILE A 109 -15.99 10.83 15.29
C ILE A 109 -16.84 9.98 14.33
N TYR A 110 -16.48 8.72 14.12
CA TYR A 110 -17.23 7.83 13.23
C TYR A 110 -18.64 7.52 13.75
N GLY A 111 -18.86 7.53 15.07
CA GLY A 111 -20.19 7.36 15.66
C GLY A 111 -21.17 8.49 15.32
N ARG A 112 -20.67 9.69 14.96
CA ARG A 112 -21.49 10.80 14.46
C ARG A 112 -21.88 10.66 12.99
N TYR A 113 -21.20 9.77 12.26
CA TYR A 113 -21.41 9.51 10.83
C TYR A 113 -21.52 7.99 10.58
N PRO A 114 -22.63 7.34 11.00
CA PRO A 114 -22.78 5.88 10.89
C PRO A 114 -22.58 5.34 9.46
N GLU A 115 -22.93 6.14 8.45
CA GLU A 115 -22.72 5.85 7.02
C GLU A 115 -21.25 5.60 6.67
N ALA A 116 -20.32 6.26 7.36
CA ALA A 116 -18.88 6.10 7.13
C ALA A 116 -18.36 4.70 7.52
N LEU A 117 -19.12 3.94 8.31
CA LEU A 117 -18.80 2.56 8.68
C LEU A 117 -19.14 1.55 7.57
N ASP A 118 -20.06 1.91 6.67
CA ASP A 118 -20.63 1.02 5.66
C ASP A 118 -20.33 1.49 4.22
N GLU A 119 -19.64 2.62 4.03
CA GLU A 119 -19.40 3.30 2.73
C GLU A 119 -18.48 2.54 1.75
N GLY A 120 -18.12 1.29 2.05
CA GLY A 120 -17.28 0.48 1.17
C GLY A 120 -15.84 1.01 1.01
N CYS A 121 -15.40 1.91 1.90
CA CYS A 121 -14.01 2.33 1.95
C CYS A 121 -13.08 1.13 2.21
N HIS A 122 -11.83 1.22 1.77
CA HIS A 122 -10.87 0.14 1.89
C HIS A 122 -10.53 -0.18 3.36
N PHE A 123 -10.64 -1.45 3.73
CA PHE A 123 -10.25 -1.97 5.04
C PHE A 123 -9.11 -2.98 4.87
N LEU A 124 -8.04 -2.79 5.63
CA LEU A 124 -6.80 -3.56 5.58
C LEU A 124 -6.64 -4.31 6.91
N ASN A 125 -6.87 -5.62 6.88
CA ASN A 125 -6.72 -6.48 8.05
C ASN A 125 -5.32 -7.12 8.08
N PHE A 126 -4.38 -6.50 8.81
CA PHE A 126 -3.03 -7.03 8.93
C PHE A 126 -2.92 -7.93 10.17
N HIS A 127 -2.80 -9.23 9.97
CA HIS A 127 -2.64 -10.20 11.06
C HIS A 127 -3.74 -10.10 12.15
N SER A 128 -4.97 -9.71 11.77
CA SER A 128 -6.10 -9.58 12.69
C SER A 128 -7.34 -10.32 12.20
N ASP A 129 -8.18 -10.71 13.15
CA ASP A 129 -9.49 -11.33 12.96
C ASP A 129 -10.60 -10.31 12.65
N LEU A 130 -10.29 -9.02 12.76
CA LEU A 130 -11.16 -7.90 12.47
C LEU A 130 -11.34 -7.76 10.95
N LYS A 131 -12.58 -7.51 10.50
CA LYS A 131 -12.92 -7.46 9.06
C LYS A 131 -13.49 -6.12 8.62
N SER A 132 -13.78 -5.24 9.56
CA SER A 132 -14.40 -3.95 9.29
C SER A 132 -14.06 -2.91 10.35
N ILE A 133 -14.25 -1.62 10.02
CA ILE A 133 -14.16 -0.51 10.97
C ILE A 133 -15.13 -0.72 12.14
N ARG A 134 -16.30 -1.30 11.86
CA ARG A 134 -17.31 -1.63 12.88
C ARG A 134 -16.79 -2.64 13.90
N ASP A 135 -16.06 -3.68 13.45
CA ASP A 135 -15.43 -4.64 14.36
C ASP A 135 -14.41 -3.96 15.26
N VAL A 136 -13.59 -3.05 14.70
CA VAL A 136 -12.59 -2.30 15.44
C VAL A 136 -13.23 -1.47 16.55
N PHE A 137 -14.29 -0.72 16.24
CA PHE A 137 -14.95 0.13 17.23
C PHE A 137 -15.85 -0.63 18.22
N ASN A 138 -16.24 -1.85 17.90
CA ASN A 138 -17.02 -2.72 18.79
C ASN A 138 -16.16 -3.63 19.67
N MET A 139 -14.83 -3.58 19.57
CA MET A 139 -13.95 -4.30 20.48
C MET A 139 -14.24 -3.94 21.95
N SER A 140 -14.17 -4.94 22.84
CA SER A 140 -14.20 -4.67 24.27
C SER A 140 -12.96 -3.88 24.70
N PRO A 141 -13.01 -3.12 25.81
CA PRO A 141 -11.84 -2.38 26.30
C PRO A 141 -10.61 -3.27 26.51
N GLU A 142 -10.80 -4.50 27.03
CA GLU A 142 -9.75 -5.49 27.28
C GLU A 142 -9.14 -6.04 25.99
N ARG A 143 -9.93 -6.09 24.91
CA ARG A 143 -9.46 -6.48 23.58
C ARG A 143 -8.68 -5.34 22.93
N ALA A 144 -9.21 -4.12 23.02
CA ALA A 144 -8.65 -2.92 22.41
C ALA A 144 -7.30 -2.53 23.05
N ASN A 145 -7.12 -2.76 24.36
CA ASN A 145 -5.87 -2.50 25.06
C ASN A 145 -4.90 -3.71 25.11
N LEU A 146 -5.22 -4.79 24.38
CA LEU A 146 -4.46 -6.04 24.35
C LEU A 146 -4.28 -6.72 25.73
N SER A 147 -5.20 -6.51 26.68
CA SER A 147 -5.22 -7.28 27.94
C SER A 147 -5.66 -8.73 27.71
N VAL A 148 -6.50 -8.96 26.71
CA VAL A 148 -7.08 -10.27 26.36
C VAL A 148 -7.06 -10.48 24.84
N GLY A 149 -6.83 -11.73 24.43
CA GLY A 149 -6.85 -12.17 23.04
C GLY A 149 -5.51 -12.01 22.32
N SER A 150 -5.54 -12.11 21.00
CA SER A 150 -4.36 -12.05 20.12
C SER A 150 -3.94 -10.61 19.75
N THR A 151 -2.75 -10.40 19.22
CA THR A 151 -2.41 -9.09 18.63
C THR A 151 -3.36 -8.72 17.49
N TRP A 152 -3.52 -7.43 17.22
CA TRP A 152 -4.28 -6.95 16.07
C TRP A 152 -3.64 -5.69 15.53
N TYR A 153 -3.61 -5.55 14.21
CA TYR A 153 -3.24 -4.32 13.53
C TYR A 153 -4.14 -4.16 12.30
N VAL A 154 -4.61 -2.95 12.06
CA VAL A 154 -5.54 -2.66 10.95
C VAL A 154 -5.20 -1.33 10.32
N GLY A 155 -5.54 -1.20 9.05
CA GLY A 155 -5.60 0.06 8.34
C GLY A 155 -6.99 0.26 7.76
N PHE A 156 -7.44 1.49 7.63
CA PHE A 156 -8.63 1.79 6.83
C PHE A 156 -8.54 3.18 6.22
N SER A 157 -9.07 3.31 5.01
CA SER A 157 -9.21 4.60 4.35
C SER A 157 -10.44 5.33 4.88
N ASN A 158 -10.31 6.62 5.16
CA ASN A 158 -11.42 7.51 5.40
C ASN A 158 -11.86 8.15 4.07
N CYS A 159 -12.99 7.68 3.54
CA CYS A 159 -13.58 8.22 2.31
C CYS A 159 -14.82 9.11 2.57
N HIS A 160 -15.31 9.19 3.82
CA HIS A 160 -16.46 10.02 4.19
C HIS A 160 -16.06 11.47 4.45
N LEU A 161 -16.66 12.41 3.72
CA LEU A 161 -16.31 13.84 3.83
C LEU A 161 -16.51 14.40 5.24
N GLY A 162 -17.59 14.02 5.94
CA GLY A 162 -17.88 14.52 7.29
C GLY A 162 -16.85 14.04 8.33
N VAL A 163 -16.39 12.79 8.22
CA VAL A 163 -15.34 12.26 9.10
C VAL A 163 -14.00 12.93 8.76
N LEU A 164 -13.72 13.10 7.46
CA LEU A 164 -12.49 13.76 7.00
C LEU A 164 -12.38 15.20 7.50
N GLU A 165 -13.47 15.96 7.46
CA GLU A 165 -13.50 17.33 7.97
C GLU A 165 -13.19 17.39 9.47
N GLU A 166 -13.75 16.47 10.27
CA GLU A 166 -13.45 16.39 11.71
C GLU A 166 -11.99 16.00 11.98
N LEU A 167 -11.46 15.01 11.25
CA LEU A 167 -10.07 14.57 11.40
C LEU A 167 -9.06 15.64 10.96
N ARG A 168 -9.35 16.38 9.89
CA ARG A 168 -8.49 17.48 9.39
C ARG A 168 -8.47 18.72 10.30
N LYS A 169 -9.27 18.75 11.36
CA LYS A 169 -9.11 19.73 12.45
C LYS A 169 -7.95 19.37 13.38
N LEU A 170 -7.52 18.10 13.39
CA LEU A 170 -6.48 17.58 14.28
C LEU A 170 -5.11 17.47 13.60
N TYR A 171 -5.10 17.27 12.28
CA TYR A 171 -3.89 17.24 11.46
C TYR A 171 -4.15 17.96 10.13
N GLY A 172 -3.13 18.58 9.57
CA GLY A 172 -3.24 19.33 8.33
C GLY A 172 -2.35 18.78 7.22
N ARG A 173 -2.22 19.56 6.15
CA ARG A 173 -1.16 19.36 5.16
C ARG A 173 0.20 19.40 5.87
N PRO A 174 1.07 18.39 5.71
CA PRO A 174 2.42 18.47 6.23
C PRO A 174 3.14 19.69 5.67
N HIS A 175 3.70 20.52 6.56
CA HIS A 175 4.26 21.83 6.22
C HIS A 175 5.49 21.75 5.31
N PHE A 176 6.16 20.60 5.31
CA PHE A 176 7.33 20.30 4.50
C PHE A 176 6.99 19.93 3.05
N LEU A 177 5.73 19.62 2.72
CA LEU A 177 5.37 19.31 1.33
C LEU A 177 5.40 20.58 0.46
N PRO A 178 5.76 20.47 -0.83
CA PRO A 178 5.69 21.57 -1.81
C PRO A 178 4.33 22.28 -1.78
N ILE A 179 4.22 23.56 -2.14
CA ILE A 179 2.93 24.29 -2.07
C ILE A 179 1.90 23.79 -3.09
N ASP A 180 2.39 23.37 -4.24
CA ASP A 180 1.67 22.90 -5.41
C ASP A 180 1.38 21.40 -5.39
N ALA A 181 1.92 20.67 -4.40
CA ALA A 181 1.62 19.24 -4.27
C ALA A 181 0.11 19.03 -4.13
N GLU A 182 -0.45 18.17 -4.97
CA GLU A 182 -1.84 17.75 -4.87
C GLU A 182 -1.95 16.71 -3.75
N LEU A 183 -2.89 16.90 -2.83
CA LEU A 183 -3.16 15.93 -1.76
C LEU A 183 -4.39 15.11 -2.10
N SER A 184 -4.37 13.83 -1.71
CA SER A 184 -5.56 13.00 -1.75
C SER A 184 -6.66 13.55 -0.83
N ASN A 185 -7.92 13.32 -1.20
CA ASN A 185 -9.07 13.50 -0.33
C ASN A 185 -9.40 12.24 0.49
N ILE A 186 -8.49 11.26 0.46
CA ILE A 186 -8.58 10.03 1.22
C ILE A 186 -7.33 9.95 2.08
N ASP A 187 -7.54 9.91 3.40
CA ASP A 187 -6.49 9.65 4.37
C ASP A 187 -6.66 8.24 4.93
N TYR A 188 -5.57 7.59 5.28
CA TYR A 188 -5.57 6.26 5.88
C TYR A 188 -5.20 6.37 7.35
N VAL A 189 -5.96 5.68 8.19
CA VAL A 189 -5.62 5.50 9.60
C VAL A 189 -5.09 4.08 9.76
N PHE A 190 -3.90 3.94 10.36
CA PHE A 190 -3.40 2.65 10.78
C PHE A 190 -3.18 2.63 12.28
N LEU A 191 -3.61 1.55 12.93
CA LEU A 191 -3.44 1.40 14.36
C LEU A 191 -3.48 -0.05 14.83
N GLY A 192 -2.91 -0.28 16.02
CA GLY A 192 -2.92 -1.57 16.68
C GLY A 192 -1.57 -1.90 17.33
N TYR A 193 -1.23 -3.18 17.34
CA TYR A 193 -0.13 -3.75 18.11
C TYR A 193 0.73 -4.72 17.27
N GLU A 194 2.00 -4.79 17.64
CA GLU A 194 2.99 -5.79 17.21
C GLU A 194 3.21 -5.92 15.69
N GLN A 195 2.50 -6.81 14.99
CA GLN A 195 2.92 -7.29 13.66
C GLN A 195 2.72 -6.29 12.50
N GLY A 196 2.19 -5.09 12.75
CA GLY A 196 2.10 -4.03 11.75
C GLY A 196 1.55 -4.51 10.40
N ALA A 197 2.09 -3.97 9.30
CA ALA A 197 1.79 -4.41 7.94
C ALA A 197 2.81 -5.45 7.44
N TYR A 198 2.35 -6.47 6.69
CA TYR A 198 3.22 -7.45 6.05
C TYR A 198 4.08 -6.80 4.95
N MET A 199 5.11 -7.50 4.50
CA MET A 199 5.97 -7.02 3.41
C MET A 199 5.19 -6.97 2.09
N HIS A 200 4.98 -5.80 1.51
CA HIS A 200 4.22 -5.61 0.27
C HIS A 200 4.68 -4.39 -0.55
N LEU A 201 4.17 -4.32 -1.78
CA LEU A 201 4.15 -3.10 -2.59
C LEU A 201 2.74 -2.52 -2.59
N ASP A 202 2.66 -1.19 -2.66
CA ASP A 202 1.40 -0.50 -2.89
C ASP A 202 1.17 -0.29 -4.38
N TYR A 203 -0.02 -0.67 -4.85
CA TYR A 203 -0.46 -0.41 -6.22
C TYR A 203 -1.23 0.92 -6.30
N ILE A 204 -0.56 2.00 -5.89
CA ILE A 204 -1.06 3.38 -5.91
C ILE A 204 -0.35 4.20 -6.99
N HIS A 205 -0.95 5.33 -7.39
CA HIS A 205 -0.39 6.19 -8.44
C HIS A 205 0.50 7.31 -7.89
N ARG A 206 0.28 7.71 -6.63
CA ARG A 206 0.90 8.87 -5.99
C ARG A 206 1.97 8.43 -4.99
N LEU A 207 2.86 9.34 -4.61
CA LEU A 207 3.76 9.11 -3.48
C LEU A 207 2.97 9.17 -2.17
N MET A 208 3.50 8.56 -1.12
CA MET A 208 2.85 8.58 0.19
C MET A 208 3.71 9.31 1.22
N TRP A 209 3.04 9.86 2.23
CA TRP A 209 3.67 10.25 3.50
C TRP A 209 2.88 9.65 4.66
N GLN A 210 3.56 9.29 5.75
CA GLN A 210 2.91 8.78 6.95
C GLN A 210 3.47 9.49 8.18
N ALA A 211 2.57 10.06 8.97
CA ALA A 211 2.82 10.66 10.28
C ALA A 211 2.71 9.60 11.39
N GLN A 212 3.75 9.45 12.19
CA GLN A 212 3.71 8.63 13.40
C GLN A 212 3.14 9.47 14.55
N LEU A 213 1.93 9.14 15.03
CA LEU A 213 1.24 9.94 16.05
C LEU A 213 1.38 9.35 17.45
N LYS A 214 1.25 8.03 17.57
CA LYS A 214 1.40 7.31 18.85
C LYS A 214 2.23 6.07 18.68
N GLY A 215 2.96 5.72 19.73
CA GLY A 215 3.84 4.56 19.77
C GLY A 215 4.96 4.62 18.73
N ASN A 216 5.85 3.66 18.82
CA ASN A 216 7.00 3.58 17.93
C ASN A 216 6.78 2.49 16.89
N LYS A 217 7.38 2.67 15.71
CA LYS A 217 7.19 1.76 14.59
C LYS A 217 8.52 1.54 13.87
N SER A 218 8.87 0.28 13.66
CA SER A 218 9.99 -0.12 12.81
C SER A 218 9.48 -0.35 11.39
N TRP A 219 10.16 0.24 10.42
CA TRP A 219 9.98 0.00 9.00
C TRP A 219 11.08 -0.94 8.51
N ILE A 220 10.71 -1.86 7.63
CA ILE A 220 11.63 -2.76 6.94
C ILE A 220 11.41 -2.51 5.47
N LEU A 221 12.44 -2.07 4.76
CA LEU A 221 12.40 -1.89 3.31
C LEU A 221 13.27 -2.93 2.64
N ALA A 222 12.77 -3.47 1.54
CA ALA A 222 13.49 -4.37 0.65
C ALA A 222 13.42 -3.84 -0.78
N PRO A 223 14.50 -4.01 -1.57
CA PRO A 223 14.42 -3.78 -3.00
C PRO A 223 13.49 -4.82 -3.64
N THR A 224 13.17 -4.61 -4.90
CA THR A 224 12.46 -5.61 -5.69
C THR A 224 13.37 -6.80 -5.97
N PRO A 225 12.84 -8.04 -6.10
CA PRO A 225 13.67 -9.25 -6.18
C PRO A 225 14.73 -9.22 -7.30
N GLU A 226 14.41 -8.61 -8.44
CA GLU A 226 15.35 -8.44 -9.55
C GLU A 226 16.58 -7.58 -9.19
N CYS A 227 16.51 -6.78 -8.13
CA CYS A 227 17.56 -5.87 -7.66
C CYS A 227 18.33 -6.39 -6.43
N ASP A 228 18.04 -7.60 -5.92
CA ASP A 228 18.70 -8.20 -4.74
C ASP A 228 20.23 -8.33 -4.89
N HIS A 229 20.72 -8.40 -6.12
CA HIS A 229 22.15 -8.49 -6.44
C HIS A 229 22.88 -7.14 -6.42
N VAL A 230 22.13 -6.02 -6.39
CA VAL A 230 22.65 -4.64 -6.40
C VAL A 230 22.41 -3.95 -5.06
N CYS A 231 21.26 -4.22 -4.46
CA CYS A 231 20.72 -3.49 -3.31
C CYS A 231 20.48 -4.45 -2.16
N GLN A 232 20.36 -3.91 -0.94
CA GLN A 232 20.13 -4.70 0.26
C GLN A 232 18.91 -4.16 1.01
N SER A 233 18.24 -5.05 1.72
CA SER A 233 17.17 -4.66 2.63
C SER A 233 17.74 -3.97 3.87
N PHE A 234 17.01 -3.01 4.41
CA PHE A 234 17.37 -2.32 5.63
C PHE A 234 16.13 -1.98 6.46
N SER A 235 16.36 -1.69 7.73
CA SER A 235 15.29 -1.33 8.66
C SER A 235 15.61 -0.01 9.34
N PHE A 236 14.57 0.76 9.66
CA PHE A 236 14.71 2.01 10.40
C PHE A 236 13.56 2.22 11.37
N TYR A 237 13.79 3.10 12.34
CA TYR A 237 12.88 3.35 13.44
C TYR A 237 12.23 4.71 13.33
N VAL A 238 10.94 4.78 13.69
CA VAL A 238 10.11 5.97 13.60
C VAL A 238 9.41 6.18 14.95
N GLU A 239 9.49 7.40 15.46
CA GLU A 239 8.99 7.80 16.76
C GLU A 239 7.80 8.78 16.61
N PRO A 240 6.95 8.92 17.64
CA PRO A 240 5.89 9.92 17.66
C PRO A 240 6.40 11.32 17.30
N GLY A 241 5.74 11.95 16.34
CA GLY A 241 6.13 13.24 15.79
C GLY A 241 6.94 13.19 14.50
N ASP A 242 7.48 12.02 14.13
CA ASP A 242 8.19 11.86 12.87
C ASP A 242 7.23 11.71 11.67
N ALA A 243 7.71 12.09 10.49
CA ALA A 243 7.06 11.80 9.22
C ALA A 243 7.96 10.92 8.35
N VAL A 244 7.37 9.96 7.67
CA VAL A 244 8.02 9.02 6.75
C VAL A 244 7.55 9.30 5.33
N LEU A 245 8.48 9.37 4.39
CA LEU A 245 8.20 9.41 2.96
C LEU A 245 8.92 8.23 2.31
N VAL A 246 8.16 7.31 1.73
CA VAL A 246 8.67 6.13 1.04
C VAL A 246 7.91 5.99 -0.26
N ASP A 247 8.62 5.73 -1.36
CA ASP A 247 7.95 5.31 -2.59
C ASP A 247 7.55 3.83 -2.48
N THR A 248 6.39 3.59 -1.88
CA THR A 248 5.85 2.24 -1.62
C THR A 248 5.45 1.49 -2.88
N ARG A 249 5.48 2.14 -4.05
CA ARG A 249 5.24 1.53 -5.36
C ARG A 249 6.42 0.69 -5.84
N ILE A 250 7.62 0.98 -5.33
CA ILE A 250 8.86 0.30 -5.73
C ILE A 250 9.67 -0.25 -4.56
N TRP A 251 9.53 0.30 -3.36
CA TRP A 251 10.10 -0.28 -2.15
C TRP A 251 9.12 -1.25 -1.54
N TYR A 252 9.49 -2.54 -1.52
CA TYR A 252 8.80 -3.50 -0.67
C TYR A 252 8.94 -3.04 0.76
N HIS A 253 7.82 -2.96 1.47
CA HIS A 253 7.81 -2.42 2.81
C HIS A 253 6.94 -3.27 3.74
N GLY A 254 7.47 -3.47 4.94
CA GLY A 254 6.77 -4.10 6.06
C GLY A 254 7.00 -3.27 7.32
N THR A 255 6.12 -3.41 8.30
CA THR A 255 6.22 -2.63 9.53
C THR A 255 5.95 -3.48 10.75
N SER A 256 6.59 -3.13 11.86
CA SER A 256 6.39 -3.79 13.15
C SER A 256 6.41 -2.78 14.29
N ILE A 257 5.78 -3.13 15.39
CA ILE A 257 5.60 -2.32 16.58
C ILE A 257 6.21 -3.09 17.75
N PRO A 258 6.91 -2.43 18.69
CA PRO A 258 7.43 -3.10 19.86
C PRO A 258 6.34 -3.84 20.65
N LYS A 259 6.72 -4.99 21.23
CA LYS A 259 5.81 -5.87 21.97
C LYS A 259 5.03 -5.11 23.04
N GLY A 260 3.70 -5.29 23.07
CA GLY A 260 2.81 -4.64 24.04
C GLY A 260 2.62 -3.12 23.85
N GLN A 261 3.20 -2.51 22.81
CA GLN A 261 2.98 -1.10 22.51
C GLN A 261 1.90 -0.92 21.45
N PHE A 262 1.07 0.10 21.65
CA PHE A 262 0.09 0.55 20.67
C PHE A 262 0.72 1.58 19.75
N ALA A 263 0.49 1.46 18.44
CA ALA A 263 0.84 2.49 17.47
C ALA A 263 -0.40 3.06 16.79
N LEU A 264 -0.34 4.34 16.42
CA LEU A 264 -1.35 5.01 15.60
C LEU A 264 -0.64 5.94 14.62
N THR A 265 -0.98 5.82 13.34
CA THR A 265 -0.44 6.63 12.26
C THR A 265 -1.54 7.16 11.36
N ILE A 266 -1.27 8.30 10.74
CA ILE A 266 -2.06 8.86 9.63
C ILE A 266 -1.19 8.87 8.40
N GLN A 267 -1.74 8.43 7.27
CA GLN A 267 -1.09 8.40 5.99
C GLN A 267 -1.96 9.08 4.95
N SER A 268 -1.33 9.75 3.99
CA SER A 268 -2.03 10.24 2.82
C SER A 268 -1.10 10.22 1.62
N GLU A 269 -1.69 10.40 0.45
CA GLU A 269 -1.02 10.40 -0.83
C GLU A 269 -0.83 11.83 -1.36
N TYR A 270 0.24 12.06 -2.10
CA TYR A 270 0.53 13.32 -2.77
C TYR A 270 1.25 13.15 -4.10
N SER A 271 1.11 14.12 -4.98
CA SER A 271 1.86 14.21 -6.25
C SER A 271 2.12 15.64 -6.67
#